data_AF-A0A202DVU1-F1
#
_entry.id   AF-A0A202DVU1-F1
#
_cell.length_a   1.000
_cell.length_b   1.000
_cell.length_c   1.000
_cell.angle_alpha   90.00
_cell.angle_beta   90.00
_cell.angle_gamma   90.00
#
_symmetry.space_group_name_H-M   'P 1'
#
loop_
_entity.id
_entity.type
_entity.pdbx_description
1 polymer ?
#
loop_
_entity_poly.entity_id
_entity_poly.type
_entity_poly.pdbx_seq_one_letter_code
_entity_poly.pdbx_strand_id
1 'polypeptide(L)'
;NTSRLYLHNLDEYGTQPLVGTEGASQPFFSPDGNWIGFYAEGKLKKVSLSGGTPRTLCDGSAWGGWWSDDNHITFSNYGLMQIHSNGGTPKRITDAWDFGPAQEGWHHFPQVLPGNSEVLYTISHGLDNLRVAVVTLDTGKKQTIIKEGGYARYVSTGHLIYAWRGNLWAVRFDIKSLQTTGPSIPILEGILMNSYSVPNYSLSDNGTLVYVPGDIQEMRRSLCWVDFEGNIEPLDIPPSKFYDGGLRLSPDGKLATVTQEEKRANVWLYDVTRSGTGHPFTDDTGDEWWTVWTPDGKRVIFHSSRDGKSLNLYWKSVDGIGEIVRLTESANDQSPYAISSDGKMLFYMEHNRLTSNKDIWVLPLEGDRTPRPLLQTPAQEFGPTLSPDGRWLAYVSDETGRQEVYVRNYPDLGRVIKISSEGGVSPMWSSAGDYLYFRQGRKMMAVSFLPEPGIPKVLFEGDFVLGHRWGRRYDLSPDGKRFLMIRE
;
A
#
# COMPACT_ATOMS: atom_id res chain seq x y z
N ASN A 1 14.62 -12.13 8.40
CA ASN A 1 15.65 -11.14 8.79
C ASN A 1 14.99 -9.82 9.12
N THR A 2 15.22 -9.28 10.32
CA THR A 2 14.80 -7.92 10.70
C THR A 2 15.94 -6.94 10.35
N SER A 3 15.61 -5.80 9.74
CA SER A 3 16.59 -4.73 9.48
C SER A 3 17.17 -4.16 10.79
N ARG A 4 18.34 -3.52 10.72
CA ARG A 4 18.97 -2.82 11.85
C ARG A 4 19.87 -1.70 11.33
N LEU A 5 20.04 -0.62 12.09
CA LEU A 5 20.99 0.44 11.76
C LEU A 5 22.41 0.09 12.22
N TYR A 6 23.38 0.46 11.38
CA TYR A 6 24.80 0.33 11.66
C TYR A 6 25.47 1.69 11.45
N LEU A 7 26.36 2.05 12.36
CA LEU A 7 27.24 3.21 12.23
C LEU A 7 28.55 2.76 11.57
N HIS A 8 28.97 3.48 10.54
CA HIS A 8 30.25 3.29 9.89
C HIS A 8 30.96 4.64 9.85
N ASN A 9 32.08 4.75 10.58
CA ASN A 9 32.96 5.90 10.46
C ASN A 9 33.85 5.69 9.23
N LEU A 10 33.89 6.65 8.32
CA LEU A 10 34.65 6.54 7.06
C LEU A 10 36.16 6.44 7.30
N ASP A 11 36.65 6.92 8.45
CA ASP A 11 38.06 6.86 8.84
C ASP A 11 38.43 5.57 9.58
N GLU A 12 37.46 4.70 9.89
CA GLU A 12 37.67 3.47 10.66
C GLU A 12 37.28 2.22 9.86
N TYR A 13 38.03 1.14 10.10
CA TYR A 13 37.66 -0.18 9.58
C TYR A 13 36.61 -0.84 10.48
N GLY A 14 35.38 -0.96 9.98
CA GLY A 14 34.32 -1.75 10.60
C GLY A 14 33.00 -1.01 10.75
N THR A 15 31.94 -1.75 11.07
CA THR A 15 30.61 -1.21 11.33
C THR A 15 30.16 -1.60 12.73
N GLN A 16 29.50 -0.67 13.42
CA GLN A 16 28.98 -0.90 14.77
C GLN A 16 27.46 -0.90 14.74
N PRO A 17 26.78 -1.96 15.23
CA PRO A 17 25.33 -1.97 15.30
C PRO A 17 24.83 -0.95 16.33
N LEU A 18 23.83 -0.16 15.95
CA LEU A 18 23.10 0.68 16.91
C LEU A 18 22.03 -0.19 17.60
N VAL A 19 22.30 -0.56 18.85
CA VAL A 19 21.43 -1.44 19.65
C VAL A 19 20.02 -0.81 19.81
N GLY A 20 18.98 -1.63 19.72
CA GLY A 20 17.59 -1.20 19.85
C GLY A 20 16.94 -0.72 18.54
N THR A 21 17.69 -0.72 17.43
CA THR A 21 17.20 -0.30 16.11
C THR A 21 16.72 -1.46 15.25
N GLU A 22 16.31 -2.58 15.85
CA GLU A 22 15.70 -3.70 15.11
C GLU A 22 14.42 -3.25 14.38
N GLY A 23 14.27 -3.68 13.13
CA GLY A 23 13.20 -3.25 12.25
C GLY A 23 13.32 -1.80 11.76
N ALA A 24 14.45 -1.13 12.01
CA ALA A 24 14.63 0.26 11.61
C ALA A 24 14.68 0.42 10.08
N SER A 25 14.20 1.57 9.62
CA SER A 25 14.18 1.98 8.22
C SER A 25 14.23 3.51 8.10
N GLN A 26 14.62 4.01 6.93
CA GLN A 26 14.63 5.43 6.55
C GLN A 26 15.31 6.34 7.61
N PRO A 27 16.57 6.08 7.98
CA PRO A 27 17.27 6.88 8.97
C PRO A 27 17.60 8.30 8.46
N PHE A 28 17.63 9.26 9.38
CA PHE A 28 18.09 10.64 9.13
C PHE A 28 18.74 11.22 10.38
N PHE A 29 19.78 12.04 10.22
CA PHE A 29 20.54 12.61 11.34
C PHE A 29 19.86 13.86 11.90
N SER A 30 20.13 14.16 13.18
CA SER A 30 19.98 15.51 13.70
C SER A 30 21.03 16.46 13.10
N PRO A 31 20.78 17.78 13.07
CA PRO A 31 21.72 18.74 12.50
C PRO A 31 23.11 18.74 13.14
N ASP A 32 23.17 18.46 14.45
CA ASP A 32 24.43 18.34 15.20
C ASP A 32 25.13 16.99 15.03
N GLY A 33 24.53 16.05 14.29
CA GLY A 33 25.04 14.71 14.07
C GLY A 33 25.04 13.80 15.31
N ASN A 34 24.47 14.20 16.44
CA ASN A 34 24.52 13.41 17.68
C ASN A 34 23.38 12.39 17.82
N TRP A 35 22.32 12.56 17.04
CA TRP A 35 21.11 11.74 17.08
C TRP A 35 20.73 11.24 15.69
N ILE A 36 19.99 10.13 15.68
CA ILE A 36 19.39 9.57 14.48
C ILE A 36 17.89 9.36 14.70
N GLY A 37 17.08 9.92 13.81
CA GLY A 37 15.66 9.60 13.67
C GLY A 37 15.49 8.42 12.71
N PHE A 38 14.52 7.55 12.99
CA PHE A 38 14.24 6.37 12.18
C PHE A 38 12.84 5.84 12.42
N TYR A 39 12.38 4.93 11.55
CA TYR A 39 11.08 4.28 11.67
C TYR A 39 11.24 2.82 12.05
N ALA A 40 10.48 2.38 13.05
CA ALA A 40 10.35 0.97 13.41
C ALA A 40 8.96 0.73 14.02
N GLU A 41 8.36 -0.43 13.73
CA GLU A 41 7.06 -0.84 14.30
C GLU A 41 5.92 0.17 14.02
N GLY A 42 5.93 0.84 12.86
CA GLY A 42 4.93 1.86 12.51
C GLY A 42 5.07 3.17 13.30
N LYS A 43 6.23 3.39 13.94
CA LYS A 43 6.48 4.55 14.80
C LYS A 43 7.74 5.29 14.38
N LEU A 44 7.70 6.61 14.54
CA LEU A 44 8.87 7.46 14.47
C LEU A 44 9.61 7.41 15.82
N LYS A 45 10.88 7.02 15.79
CA LYS A 45 11.76 6.89 16.96
C LYS A 45 13.05 7.68 16.76
N LYS A 46 13.75 7.96 17.84
CA LYS A 46 15.11 8.51 17.82
C LYS A 46 16.03 7.81 18.81
N VAL A 47 17.33 7.79 18.54
CA VAL A 47 18.37 7.31 19.46
C VAL A 47 19.64 8.14 19.30
N SER A 48 20.46 8.23 20.35
CA SER A 48 21.77 8.88 20.26
C SER A 48 22.73 7.96 19.50
N LEU A 49 23.62 8.54 18.69
CA LEU A 49 24.69 7.78 18.04
C LEU A 49 25.70 7.21 19.03
N SER A 50 25.83 7.82 20.20
CA SER A 50 26.63 7.26 21.31
C SER A 50 26.00 6.01 21.96
N GLY A 51 24.79 5.65 21.53
CA GLY A 51 24.02 4.51 22.03
C GLY A 51 22.90 4.91 22.99
N GLY A 52 22.34 3.90 23.67
CA GLY A 52 21.22 4.05 24.59
C GLY A 52 19.90 3.50 24.05
N THR A 53 18.83 3.63 24.83
CA THR A 53 17.51 3.11 24.47
C THR A 53 16.79 4.07 23.51
N PRO A 54 16.30 3.60 22.35
CA PRO A 54 15.53 4.44 21.45
C PRO A 54 14.24 4.96 22.09
N ARG A 55 13.95 6.23 21.83
CA ARG A 55 12.73 6.90 22.29
C ARG A 55 11.71 6.97 21.17
N THR A 56 10.49 6.54 21.46
CA THR A 56 9.34 6.74 20.57
C THR A 56 8.83 8.17 20.65
N LEU A 57 8.57 8.79 19.50
CA LEU A 57 8.07 10.15 19.39
C LEU A 57 6.57 10.18 19.06
N CYS A 58 6.14 9.42 18.05
CA CYS A 58 4.74 9.28 17.63
C CYS A 58 4.57 8.11 16.65
N ASP A 59 3.34 7.82 16.25
CA ASP A 59 3.06 6.94 15.11
C ASP A 59 3.45 7.64 13.79
N GLY A 60 3.84 6.88 12.77
CA GLY A 60 4.25 7.44 11.48
C GLY A 60 4.59 6.39 10.43
N SER A 61 4.61 6.80 9.16
CA SER A 61 4.92 5.90 8.04
C SER A 61 6.33 6.14 7.49
N ALA A 62 7.02 5.06 7.12
CA ALA A 62 8.43 5.06 6.75
C ALA A 62 8.67 5.61 5.32
N TRP A 63 8.44 6.91 5.12
CA TRP A 63 8.63 7.60 3.84
C TRP A 63 9.47 8.88 3.95
N GLY A 64 10.45 8.83 4.87
CA GLY A 64 11.45 9.87 5.07
C GLY A 64 11.08 10.90 6.14
N GLY A 65 12.12 11.49 6.72
CA GLY A 65 12.02 12.58 7.68
C GLY A 65 13.22 13.51 7.57
N TRP A 66 13.07 14.70 8.12
CA TRP A 66 14.10 15.73 8.18
C TRP A 66 14.08 16.38 9.54
N TRP A 67 15.26 16.48 10.16
CA TRP A 67 15.44 17.15 11.44
C TRP A 67 16.01 18.54 11.20
N SER A 68 15.25 19.57 11.55
CA SER A 68 15.65 20.98 11.37
C SER A 68 16.35 21.55 12.60
N ASP A 69 17.10 22.65 12.39
CA ASP A 69 17.91 23.31 13.41
C ASP A 69 17.09 23.89 14.57
N ASP A 70 15.79 24.08 14.38
CA ASP A 70 14.84 24.54 15.38
C ASP A 70 14.30 23.38 16.28
N ASN A 71 14.96 22.23 16.26
CA ASN A 71 14.61 21.02 17.01
C ASN A 71 13.28 20.37 16.63
N HIS A 72 12.74 20.67 15.44
CA HIS A 72 11.60 19.94 14.90
C HIS A 72 12.03 18.81 13.95
N ILE A 73 11.17 17.82 13.83
CA ILE A 73 11.26 16.75 12.85
C ILE A 73 10.04 16.86 11.95
N THR A 74 10.27 17.10 10.66
CA THR A 74 9.24 17.06 9.62
C THR A 74 9.28 15.69 8.96
N PHE A 75 8.15 15.01 8.86
CA PHE A 75 8.09 13.61 8.46
C PHE A 75 6.81 13.26 7.71
N SER A 76 6.84 12.16 6.97
CA SER A 76 5.69 11.69 6.20
C SER A 76 4.73 10.81 7.02
N ASN A 77 3.42 11.08 6.89
CA ASN A 77 2.32 10.26 7.40
C ASN A 77 1.00 10.58 6.65
N TYR A 78 0.81 10.02 5.44
CA TYR A 78 -0.32 10.34 4.54
C TYR A 78 -0.41 11.84 4.19
N GLY A 79 0.73 12.53 4.21
CA GLY A 79 0.82 13.97 4.45
C GLY A 79 2.17 14.30 5.05
N LEU A 80 2.48 15.58 5.17
CA LEU A 80 3.61 16.03 5.97
C LEU A 80 3.09 16.43 7.34
N MET A 81 3.78 15.92 8.36
CA MET A 81 3.57 16.23 9.76
C MET A 81 4.87 16.80 10.33
N GLN A 82 4.76 17.55 11.41
CA GLN A 82 5.89 18.09 12.14
C GLN A 82 5.72 17.84 13.64
N ILE A 83 6.77 17.40 14.32
CA ILE A 83 6.78 17.18 15.76
C ILE A 83 8.07 17.75 16.36
N HIS A 84 8.00 18.26 17.58
CA HIS A 84 9.20 18.62 18.31
C HIS A 84 10.02 17.36 18.63
N SER A 85 11.35 17.44 18.54
CA SER A 85 12.24 16.28 18.71
C SER A 85 12.19 15.65 20.11
N ASN A 86 11.65 16.36 21.11
CA ASN A 86 11.38 15.82 22.45
C ASN A 86 9.99 15.16 22.58
N GLY A 87 9.27 14.97 21.48
CA GLY A 87 7.92 14.41 21.44
C GLY A 87 6.84 15.50 21.57
N GLY A 88 5.59 15.05 21.71
CA GLY A 88 4.40 15.90 21.72
C GLY A 88 3.39 15.45 20.68
N THR A 89 2.39 16.28 20.41
CA THR A 89 1.39 16.00 19.38
C THR A 89 1.91 16.47 18.02
N PRO A 90 2.00 15.59 17.00
CA PRO A 90 2.36 16.02 15.65
C PRO A 90 1.38 17.07 15.08
N LYS A 91 1.91 18.15 14.55
CA LYS A 91 1.18 19.18 13.79
C LYS A 91 1.14 18.79 12.32
N ARG A 92 -0.03 18.92 11.70
CA ARG A 92 -0.20 18.69 10.25
C ARG A 92 0.29 19.89 9.44
N ILE A 93 1.08 19.62 8.40
CA ILE A 93 1.61 20.63 7.45
C ILE A 93 0.90 20.55 6.11
N THR A 94 0.67 19.34 5.59
CA THR A 94 -0.07 19.13 4.35
C THR A 94 -0.98 17.93 4.47
N ASP A 95 -2.14 18.00 3.83
CA ASP A 95 -2.93 16.83 3.50
C ASP A 95 -2.37 16.18 2.22
N ALA A 96 -2.09 14.88 2.26
CA ALA A 96 -1.80 14.12 1.05
C ALA A 96 -2.98 13.19 0.82
N TRP A 97 -4.02 13.66 0.12
CA TRP A 97 -5.04 12.84 -0.55
C TRP A 97 -6.11 13.70 -1.24
N ASP A 98 -5.72 14.82 -1.87
CA ASP A 98 -6.67 15.61 -2.66
C ASP A 98 -6.85 14.98 -4.05
N PHE A 99 -8.01 14.35 -4.23
CA PHE A 99 -8.56 13.85 -5.48
C PHE A 99 -9.33 14.96 -6.24
N GLY A 100 -9.31 16.20 -5.74
CA GLY A 100 -9.69 17.37 -6.52
C GLY A 100 -8.87 17.49 -7.82
N PRO A 101 -9.24 18.42 -8.71
CA PRO A 101 -8.55 18.62 -9.99
C PRO A 101 -7.04 18.93 -9.87
N ALA A 102 -6.55 19.24 -8.66
CA ALA A 102 -5.13 19.43 -8.37
C ALA A 102 -4.33 18.12 -8.25
N GLN A 103 -4.98 16.98 -7.97
CA GLN A 103 -4.40 15.64 -7.77
C GLN A 103 -3.06 15.74 -7.02
N GLU A 104 -3.05 15.79 -5.69
CA GLU A 104 -1.80 16.05 -4.93
C GLU A 104 -1.05 14.81 -4.41
N GLY A 105 -1.67 13.62 -4.44
CA GLY A 105 -0.94 12.35 -4.24
C GLY A 105 -0.44 12.17 -2.81
N TRP A 106 0.58 11.32 -2.62
CA TRP A 106 1.23 11.11 -1.32
C TRP A 106 2.43 12.06 -1.18
N HIS A 107 2.67 12.59 0.02
CA HIS A 107 3.77 13.53 0.26
C HIS A 107 4.92 12.87 1.04
N HIS A 108 6.11 12.83 0.43
CA HIS A 108 7.25 12.03 0.83
C HIS A 108 8.56 12.81 0.90
N PHE A 109 9.52 12.27 1.64
CA PHE A 109 10.93 12.68 1.66
C PHE A 109 11.14 14.18 1.91
N PRO A 110 10.55 14.75 2.98
CA PRO A 110 10.64 16.17 3.24
C PRO A 110 12.09 16.63 3.48
N GLN A 111 12.36 17.90 3.22
CA GLN A 111 13.52 18.64 3.68
C GLN A 111 13.07 20.05 4.04
N VAL A 112 13.34 20.49 5.26
CA VAL A 112 13.13 21.88 5.66
C VAL A 112 14.24 22.72 5.04
N LEU A 113 13.87 23.79 4.33
CA LEU A 113 14.82 24.68 3.67
C LEU A 113 15.46 25.65 4.69
N PRO A 114 16.66 26.20 4.39
CA PRO A 114 17.27 27.23 5.23
C PRO A 114 16.31 28.37 5.56
N GLY A 115 16.22 28.72 6.86
CA GLY A 115 15.26 29.70 7.37
C GLY A 115 14.03 29.09 8.06
N ASN A 116 13.82 27.78 7.94
CA ASN A 116 12.74 27.03 8.61
C ASN A 116 11.30 27.51 8.28
N SER A 117 11.10 28.16 7.14
CA SER A 117 9.80 28.66 6.68
C SER A 117 9.16 27.81 5.58
N GLU A 118 9.97 27.02 4.86
CA GLU A 118 9.54 26.21 3.72
C GLU A 118 9.99 24.77 3.84
N VAL A 119 9.17 23.86 3.30
CA VAL A 119 9.48 22.44 3.21
C VAL A 119 9.45 22.02 1.75
N LEU A 120 10.58 21.51 1.27
CA LEU A 120 10.71 20.78 0.01
C LEU A 120 10.23 19.35 0.22
N TYR A 121 9.47 18.79 -0.70
CA TYR A 121 8.96 17.41 -0.60
C TYR A 121 8.66 16.81 -1.97
N THR A 122 8.45 15.50 -1.99
CA THR A 122 8.05 14.74 -3.17
C THR A 122 6.54 14.47 -3.12
N ILE A 123 5.85 14.75 -4.21
CA ILE A 123 4.48 14.31 -4.47
C ILE A 123 4.56 13.02 -5.30
N SER A 124 3.86 11.97 -4.87
CA SER A 124 3.78 10.68 -5.58
C SER A 124 2.35 10.29 -5.95
N HIS A 125 2.15 9.91 -7.21
CA HIS A 125 0.93 9.31 -7.74
C HIS A 125 1.23 7.95 -8.36
N GLY A 126 1.66 7.00 -7.54
CA GLY A 126 2.22 5.75 -8.02
C GLY A 126 3.70 5.88 -8.37
N LEU A 127 4.27 4.78 -8.87
CA LEU A 127 5.72 4.57 -8.91
C LEU A 127 6.43 5.43 -9.97
N ASP A 128 5.74 5.77 -11.06
CA ASP A 128 6.31 6.47 -12.21
C ASP A 128 5.92 7.97 -12.29
N ASN A 129 5.10 8.45 -11.37
CA ASN A 129 4.62 9.85 -11.35
C ASN A 129 5.03 10.55 -10.06
N LEU A 130 6.29 11.01 -10.06
CA LEU A 130 6.89 11.79 -8.98
C LEU A 130 7.11 13.24 -9.41
N ARG A 131 6.76 14.15 -8.51
CA ARG A 131 6.98 15.59 -8.65
C ARG A 131 7.68 16.12 -7.40
N VAL A 132 8.45 17.19 -7.55
CA VAL A 132 9.04 17.92 -6.42
C VAL A 132 8.23 19.19 -6.20
N ALA A 133 7.85 19.43 -4.95
CA ALA A 133 7.06 20.58 -4.55
C ALA A 133 7.63 21.26 -3.30
N VAL A 134 7.22 22.50 -3.06
CA VAL A 134 7.51 23.26 -1.86
C VAL A 134 6.21 23.72 -1.21
N VAL A 135 6.14 23.65 0.11
CA VAL A 135 5.06 24.23 0.92
C VAL A 135 5.64 25.27 1.88
N THR A 136 5.01 26.45 1.96
CA THR A 136 5.33 27.47 2.96
C THR A 136 4.54 27.21 4.24
N LEU A 137 5.22 27.06 5.39
CA LEU A 137 4.64 26.60 6.65
C LEU A 137 3.56 27.54 7.21
N ASP A 138 3.76 28.86 7.10
CA ASP A 138 2.84 29.84 7.67
C ASP A 138 1.55 30.00 6.87
N THR A 139 1.63 29.84 5.54
CA THR A 139 0.49 30.10 4.64
C THR A 139 -0.14 28.82 4.10
N GLY A 140 0.54 27.68 4.21
CA GLY A 140 0.15 26.43 3.56
C GLY A 140 0.23 26.47 2.02
N LYS A 141 0.79 27.53 1.43
CA LYS A 141 0.88 27.68 -0.02
C LYS A 141 1.82 26.63 -0.60
N LYS A 142 1.31 25.85 -1.55
CA LYS A 142 2.04 24.79 -2.26
C LYS A 142 2.41 25.22 -3.67
N GLN A 143 3.53 24.72 -4.18
CA GLN A 143 3.93 24.90 -5.58
C GLN A 143 4.76 23.71 -6.06
N THR A 144 4.48 23.25 -7.27
CA THR A 144 5.33 22.24 -7.95
C THR A 144 6.52 22.93 -8.60
N ILE A 145 7.72 22.46 -8.29
CA ILE A 145 8.99 23.00 -8.76
C ILE A 145 9.60 22.13 -9.86
N ILE A 146 9.48 20.80 -9.74
CA ILE A 146 9.94 19.84 -10.75
C ILE A 146 8.80 18.89 -11.08
N LYS A 147 8.49 18.74 -12.37
CA LYS A 147 7.36 17.91 -12.83
C LYS A 147 7.71 16.44 -13.04
N GLU A 148 9.00 16.13 -13.17
CA GLU A 148 9.49 14.78 -13.45
C GLU A 148 10.69 14.50 -12.56
N GLY A 149 10.46 13.75 -11.48
CA GLY A 149 11.49 13.38 -10.52
C GLY A 149 11.06 13.57 -9.07
N GLY A 150 11.82 12.96 -8.16
CA GLY A 150 11.53 12.97 -6.74
C GLY A 150 12.79 12.93 -5.89
N TYR A 151 12.59 12.78 -4.58
CA TYR A 151 13.65 12.67 -3.58
C TYR A 151 14.61 13.86 -3.57
N ALA A 152 14.11 15.07 -3.85
CA ALA A 152 14.97 16.23 -4.00
C ALA A 152 15.66 16.65 -2.70
N ARG A 153 16.87 17.18 -2.83
CA ARG A 153 17.66 17.80 -1.77
C ARG A 153 18.19 19.15 -2.23
N TYR A 154 17.88 20.19 -1.47
CA TYR A 154 18.56 21.47 -1.56
C TYR A 154 19.95 21.36 -0.94
N VAL A 155 20.92 21.93 -1.65
CA VAL A 155 22.32 22.00 -1.22
C VAL A 155 22.79 23.45 -1.15
N SER A 156 23.77 23.71 -0.28
CA SER A 156 24.31 25.05 0.03
C SER A 156 24.83 25.82 -1.18
N THR A 157 25.14 25.15 -2.30
CA THR A 157 25.53 25.78 -3.56
C THR A 157 24.36 26.45 -4.31
N GLY A 158 23.14 26.39 -3.79
CA GLY A 158 21.95 26.97 -4.43
C GLY A 158 21.36 26.07 -5.51
N HIS A 159 21.51 24.76 -5.38
CA HIS A 159 20.97 23.78 -6.33
C HIS A 159 20.00 22.83 -5.63
N LEU A 160 19.05 22.29 -6.41
CA LEU A 160 18.32 21.08 -6.07
C LEU A 160 18.99 19.90 -6.77
N ILE A 161 19.30 18.88 -6.00
CA ILE A 161 19.70 17.56 -6.48
C ILE A 161 18.49 16.64 -6.38
N TYR A 162 18.11 15.97 -7.46
CA TYR A 162 16.92 15.12 -7.49
C TYR A 162 17.12 13.88 -8.35
N ALA A 163 16.35 12.83 -8.09
CA ALA A 163 16.42 11.58 -8.84
C ALA A 163 15.31 11.47 -9.88
N TRP A 164 15.69 10.99 -11.06
CA TRP A 164 14.74 10.70 -12.13
C TRP A 164 15.33 9.68 -13.11
N ARG A 165 14.58 8.59 -13.34
CA ARG A 165 14.91 7.51 -14.28
C ARG A 165 16.32 6.93 -14.11
N GLY A 166 16.69 6.57 -12.88
CA GLY A 166 18.00 5.97 -12.56
C GLY A 166 19.16 6.95 -12.45
N ASN A 167 18.91 8.24 -12.65
CA ASN A 167 19.96 9.27 -12.67
C ASN A 167 19.72 10.32 -11.59
N LEU A 168 20.80 10.95 -11.12
CA LEU A 168 20.73 12.20 -10.40
C LEU A 168 20.91 13.38 -11.33
N TRP A 169 20.13 14.41 -11.05
CA TRP A 169 20.09 15.66 -11.76
C TRP A 169 20.31 16.80 -10.79
N ALA A 170 20.92 17.88 -11.28
CA ALA A 170 21.05 19.13 -10.56
C ALA A 170 20.36 20.25 -11.35
N VAL A 171 19.66 21.13 -10.64
CA VAL A 171 19.10 22.37 -11.21
C VAL A 171 19.31 23.51 -10.22
N ARG A 172 19.66 24.69 -10.71
CA ARG A 172 19.78 25.88 -9.83
C ARG A 172 18.41 26.22 -9.26
N PHE A 173 18.38 26.63 -8.00
CA PHE A 173 17.16 26.96 -7.28
C PHE A 173 17.36 28.22 -6.46
N ASP A 174 16.56 29.23 -6.77
CA ASP A 174 16.51 30.46 -5.99
C ASP A 174 15.56 30.26 -4.82
N ILE A 175 16.12 30.20 -3.62
CA ILE A 175 15.36 30.00 -2.39
C ILE A 175 14.41 31.15 -2.05
N LYS A 176 14.64 32.36 -2.58
CA LYS A 176 13.78 33.53 -2.30
C LYS A 176 12.51 33.51 -3.14
N SER A 177 12.65 33.26 -4.45
CA SER A 177 11.51 33.11 -5.35
C SER A 177 10.89 31.71 -5.30
N LEU A 178 11.61 30.74 -4.72
CA LEU A 178 11.29 29.33 -4.68
C LEU A 178 11.08 28.75 -6.09
N GLN A 179 11.98 29.07 -7.02
CA GLN A 179 11.90 28.63 -8.41
C GLN A 179 13.23 28.09 -8.92
N THR A 180 13.15 27.16 -9.88
CA THR A 180 14.32 26.71 -10.64
C THR A 180 14.77 27.78 -11.63
N THR A 181 16.08 27.98 -11.76
CA THR A 181 16.66 28.96 -12.69
C THR A 181 17.56 28.27 -13.70
N GLY A 182 17.01 27.93 -14.86
CA GLY A 182 17.74 27.28 -15.96
C GLY A 182 17.47 25.78 -16.09
N PRO A 183 18.22 25.09 -16.97
CA PRO A 183 17.99 23.68 -17.26
C PRO A 183 18.53 22.76 -16.15
N SER A 184 17.91 21.59 -16.02
CA SER A 184 18.47 20.48 -15.24
C SER A 184 19.63 19.84 -16.00
N ILE A 185 20.70 19.51 -15.28
CA ILE A 185 21.88 18.82 -15.81
C ILE A 185 22.07 17.48 -15.10
N PRO A 186 22.43 16.41 -15.81
CA PRO A 186 22.75 15.14 -15.17
C PRO A 186 24.07 15.28 -14.40
N ILE A 187 24.12 14.72 -13.19
CA ILE A 187 25.35 14.68 -12.37
C ILE A 187 25.89 13.27 -12.19
N LEU A 188 25.02 12.26 -12.24
CA LEU A 188 25.39 10.87 -12.05
C LEU A 188 24.35 9.96 -12.70
N GLU A 189 24.83 8.96 -13.44
CA GLU A 189 24.01 7.94 -14.08
C GLU A 189 24.14 6.60 -13.34
N GLY A 190 23.10 5.77 -13.40
CA GLY A 190 23.16 4.39 -12.89
C GLY A 190 23.17 4.29 -11.37
N ILE A 191 22.18 4.90 -10.71
CA ILE A 191 21.93 4.69 -9.28
C ILE A 191 20.86 3.63 -9.09
N LEU A 192 21.13 2.71 -8.16
CA LEU A 192 20.17 1.71 -7.72
C LEU A 192 18.92 2.39 -7.18
N MET A 193 17.80 2.23 -7.88
CA MET A 193 16.48 2.65 -7.43
C MET A 193 15.67 1.41 -7.09
N ASN A 194 14.95 1.44 -5.98
CA ASN A 194 14.02 0.35 -5.67
C ASN A 194 12.77 0.45 -6.56
N SER A 195 11.89 -0.54 -6.46
CA SER A 195 10.64 -0.60 -7.21
C SER A 195 9.64 0.51 -6.88
N TYR A 196 9.89 1.33 -5.87
CA TYR A 196 9.10 2.50 -5.49
C TYR A 196 9.72 3.82 -5.98
N SER A 197 10.65 3.75 -6.93
CA SER A 197 11.40 4.90 -7.45
C SER A 197 12.13 5.68 -6.35
N VAL A 198 12.51 4.99 -5.26
CA VAL A 198 13.34 5.55 -4.19
C VAL A 198 14.81 5.26 -4.51
N PRO A 199 15.65 6.29 -4.70
CA PRO A 199 17.05 6.11 -5.04
C PRO A 199 17.90 5.81 -3.79
N ASN A 200 18.94 4.98 -3.96
CA ASN A 200 19.91 4.68 -2.89
C ASN A 200 21.10 5.64 -2.95
N TYR A 201 20.90 6.86 -2.47
CA TYR A 201 21.98 7.82 -2.27
C TYR A 201 21.77 8.65 -0.99
N SER A 202 22.86 9.24 -0.51
CA SER A 202 22.85 10.26 0.53
C SER A 202 23.88 11.34 0.21
N LEU A 203 23.57 12.58 0.56
CA LEU A 203 24.41 13.73 0.32
C LEU A 203 24.56 14.51 1.63
N SER A 204 25.80 14.82 1.98
CA SER A 204 26.12 15.65 3.14
C SER A 204 26.26 17.13 2.77
N ASP A 205 26.16 18.01 3.76
CA ASP A 205 26.25 19.46 3.56
C ASP A 205 27.62 19.93 3.06
N ASN A 206 28.66 19.14 3.29
CA ASN A 206 30.01 19.40 2.78
C ASN A 206 30.21 18.96 1.32
N GLY A 207 29.17 18.39 0.68
CA GLY A 207 29.19 17.94 -0.71
C GLY A 207 29.62 16.49 -0.92
N THR A 208 29.90 15.73 0.13
CA THR A 208 30.19 14.28 -0.01
C THR A 208 28.92 13.52 -0.38
N LEU A 209 28.95 12.87 -1.55
CA LEU A 209 27.90 12.00 -2.08
C LEU A 209 28.29 10.53 -1.89
N VAL A 210 27.40 9.75 -1.27
CA VAL A 210 27.50 8.28 -1.23
C VAL A 210 26.29 7.72 -1.95
N TYR A 211 26.50 6.74 -2.83
CA TYR A 211 25.44 6.11 -3.59
C TYR A 211 25.74 4.64 -3.85
N VAL A 212 24.69 3.89 -4.19
CA VAL A 212 24.82 2.50 -4.66
C VAL A 212 24.66 2.49 -6.17
N PRO A 213 25.70 2.13 -6.95
CA PRO A 213 25.57 1.95 -8.38
C PRO A 213 24.58 0.82 -8.70
N GLY A 214 23.76 0.99 -9.73
CA GLY A 214 22.83 -0.04 -10.18
C GLY A 214 21.70 0.50 -11.06
N ASP A 215 20.76 -0.38 -11.38
CA ASP A 215 19.61 -0.06 -12.21
C ASP A 215 18.33 0.15 -11.39
N ILE A 216 17.24 0.50 -12.06
CA ILE A 216 15.91 0.52 -11.45
C ILE A 216 15.47 -0.94 -11.23
N GLN A 217 15.32 -1.32 -9.97
CA GLN A 217 14.79 -2.63 -9.61
C GLN A 217 13.29 -2.67 -9.91
N GLU A 218 12.90 -3.43 -10.92
CA GLU A 218 11.49 -3.73 -11.14
C GLU A 218 11.02 -4.84 -10.20
N MET A 219 9.96 -4.58 -9.44
CA MET A 219 9.28 -5.64 -8.70
C MET A 219 8.40 -6.44 -9.65
N ARG A 220 8.98 -7.50 -10.22
CA ARG A 220 8.24 -8.47 -11.04
C ARG A 220 7.85 -9.64 -10.17
N ARG A 221 6.59 -10.04 -10.28
CA ARG A 221 5.98 -11.12 -9.52
C ARG A 221 5.46 -12.18 -10.47
N SER A 222 5.33 -13.40 -9.99
CA SER A 222 4.81 -14.53 -10.76
C SER A 222 3.47 -15.01 -10.20
N LEU A 223 2.62 -15.53 -11.10
CA LEU A 223 1.44 -16.30 -10.70
C LEU A 223 1.82 -17.78 -10.57
N CYS A 224 1.30 -18.43 -9.55
CA CYS A 224 1.53 -19.85 -9.32
C CYS A 224 0.29 -20.53 -8.71
N TRP A 225 0.14 -21.81 -9.00
CA TRP A 225 -0.74 -22.70 -8.26
C TRP A 225 0.02 -23.25 -7.05
N VAL A 226 -0.68 -23.37 -5.92
CA VAL A 226 -0.14 -23.90 -4.67
C VAL A 226 -1.13 -24.88 -4.06
N ASP A 227 -0.73 -26.14 -3.86
CA ASP A 227 -1.59 -27.12 -3.20
C ASP A 227 -1.63 -26.93 -1.67
N PHE A 228 -2.35 -27.80 -0.95
CA PHE A 228 -2.52 -27.68 0.50
C PHE A 228 -1.30 -28.13 1.30
N GLU A 229 -0.36 -28.83 0.65
CA GLU A 229 0.95 -29.19 1.19
C GLU A 229 1.99 -28.09 0.95
N GLY A 230 1.67 -27.08 0.12
CA GLY A 230 2.55 -25.96 -0.21
C GLY A 230 3.45 -26.20 -1.42
N ASN A 231 3.21 -27.25 -2.21
CA ASN A 231 3.92 -27.47 -3.45
C ASN A 231 3.50 -26.43 -4.49
N ILE A 232 4.50 -25.86 -5.17
CA ILE A 232 4.31 -24.75 -6.12
C ILE A 232 4.38 -25.28 -7.55
N GLU A 233 3.33 -25.02 -8.33
CA GLU A 233 3.27 -25.23 -9.76
C GLU A 233 3.24 -23.85 -10.45
N PRO A 234 4.34 -23.41 -11.09
CA PRO A 234 4.37 -22.13 -11.79
C PRO A 234 3.38 -22.10 -12.96
N LEU A 235 2.71 -20.97 -13.18
CA LEU A 235 1.98 -20.77 -14.44
C LEU A 235 2.95 -20.32 -15.53
N ASP A 236 2.69 -20.72 -16.77
CA ASP A 236 3.40 -20.26 -17.97
C ASP A 236 2.90 -18.85 -18.40
N ILE A 237 2.97 -17.93 -17.45
CA ILE A 237 2.64 -16.51 -17.58
C ILE A 237 3.90 -15.74 -17.18
N PRO A 238 4.45 -14.88 -18.06
CA PRO A 238 5.66 -14.13 -17.74
C PRO A 238 5.53 -13.30 -16.46
N PRO A 239 6.59 -13.20 -15.64
CA PRO A 239 6.58 -12.30 -14.49
C PRO A 239 6.37 -10.84 -14.90
N SER A 240 5.44 -10.17 -14.22
CA SER A 240 5.01 -8.79 -14.49
C SER A 240 4.89 -7.99 -13.21
N LYS A 241 4.61 -6.69 -13.32
CA LYS A 241 4.37 -5.78 -12.19
C LYS A 241 2.98 -6.01 -11.55
N PHE A 242 2.69 -7.27 -11.20
CA PHE A 242 1.45 -7.61 -10.50
C PHE A 242 1.42 -6.88 -9.17
N TYR A 243 0.29 -6.25 -8.88
CA TYR A 243 0.08 -5.59 -7.61
C TYR A 243 -0.09 -6.61 -6.48
N ASP A 244 0.07 -6.20 -5.23
CA ASP A 244 0.04 -7.11 -4.07
C ASP A 244 -1.39 -7.51 -3.64
N GLY A 245 -2.38 -7.34 -4.50
CA GLY A 245 -3.79 -7.60 -4.21
C GLY A 245 -4.68 -7.59 -5.45
N GLY A 246 -5.95 -7.98 -5.26
CA GLY A 246 -6.95 -7.94 -6.33
C GLY A 246 -7.05 -9.18 -7.22
N LEU A 247 -6.22 -10.20 -6.97
CA LEU A 247 -6.28 -11.49 -7.66
C LEU A 247 -7.58 -12.23 -7.37
N ARG A 248 -8.38 -12.56 -8.39
CA ARG A 248 -9.57 -13.43 -8.28
C ARG A 248 -9.70 -14.36 -9.48
N LEU A 249 -10.08 -15.60 -9.22
CA LEU A 249 -10.46 -16.55 -10.25
C LEU A 249 -11.90 -16.30 -10.72
N SER A 250 -12.16 -16.53 -12.00
CA SER A 250 -13.52 -16.67 -12.50
C SER A 250 -14.21 -17.88 -11.88
N PRO A 251 -15.55 -17.90 -11.78
CA PRO A 251 -16.27 -19.04 -11.20
C PRO A 251 -15.97 -20.39 -11.88
N ASP A 252 -15.64 -20.39 -13.17
CA ASP A 252 -15.24 -21.59 -13.92
C ASP A 252 -13.74 -21.93 -13.82
N GLY A 253 -12.95 -21.09 -13.15
CA GLY A 253 -11.52 -21.28 -12.88
C GLY A 253 -10.62 -21.11 -14.09
N LYS A 254 -11.12 -20.61 -15.22
CA LYS A 254 -10.33 -20.45 -16.45
C LYS A 254 -9.64 -19.11 -16.57
N LEU A 255 -10.25 -18.07 -16.03
CA LEU A 255 -9.72 -16.72 -16.05
C LEU A 255 -9.32 -16.28 -14.64
N ALA A 256 -8.36 -15.38 -14.56
CA ALA A 256 -8.07 -14.63 -13.35
C ALA A 256 -8.02 -13.13 -13.66
N THR A 257 -8.69 -12.35 -12.83
CA THR A 257 -8.44 -10.90 -12.75
C THR A 257 -7.22 -10.69 -11.88
N VAL A 258 -6.27 -9.89 -12.36
CA VAL A 258 -5.07 -9.50 -11.62
C VAL A 258 -4.87 -8.01 -11.81
N THR A 259 -4.58 -7.27 -10.74
CA THR A 259 -4.18 -5.88 -10.88
C THR A 259 -2.71 -5.81 -11.28
N GLN A 260 -2.40 -5.09 -12.35
CA GLN A 260 -1.04 -4.86 -12.81
C GLN A 260 -0.79 -3.36 -12.90
N GLU A 261 0.39 -2.94 -12.45
CA GLU A 261 0.82 -1.55 -12.52
C GLU A 261 1.65 -1.33 -13.78
N GLU A 262 1.15 -0.47 -14.67
CA GLU A 262 1.93 0.08 -15.78
C GLU A 262 2.10 1.57 -15.55
N LYS A 263 1.37 2.42 -16.28
CA LYS A 263 1.28 3.86 -15.98
C LYS A 263 0.37 4.14 -14.77
N ARG A 264 -0.69 3.35 -14.66
CA ARG A 264 -1.65 3.29 -13.55
C ARG A 264 -1.87 1.84 -13.16
N ALA A 265 -2.52 1.63 -12.02
CA ALA A 265 -3.01 0.31 -11.68
C ALA A 265 -4.27 0.02 -12.49
N ASN A 266 -4.22 -1.05 -13.30
CA ASN A 266 -5.35 -1.49 -14.12
C ASN A 266 -5.72 -2.93 -13.78
N VAL A 267 -6.97 -3.29 -14.04
CA VAL A 267 -7.40 -4.69 -13.99
C VAL A 267 -7.03 -5.37 -15.30
N TRP A 268 -6.36 -6.51 -15.21
CA TRP A 268 -5.99 -7.37 -16.33
C TRP A 268 -6.70 -8.72 -16.22
N LEU A 269 -7.02 -9.32 -17.37
CA LEU A 269 -7.55 -10.68 -17.46
C LEU A 269 -6.47 -11.63 -18.00
N TYR A 270 -6.23 -12.69 -17.26
CA TYR A 270 -5.33 -13.79 -17.62
C TYR A 270 -6.12 -15.07 -17.83
N ASP A 271 -5.82 -15.82 -18.89
CA ASP A 271 -6.23 -17.21 -19.01
C ASP A 271 -5.23 -18.07 -18.23
N VAL A 272 -5.68 -18.67 -17.13
CA VAL A 272 -4.84 -19.47 -16.23
C VAL A 272 -4.75 -20.94 -16.64
N THR A 273 -5.32 -21.29 -17.79
CA THR A 273 -5.29 -22.64 -18.36
C THR A 273 -4.34 -22.79 -19.55
N ARG A 274 -3.79 -21.67 -20.03
CA ARG A 274 -2.93 -21.61 -21.21
C ARG A 274 -1.68 -20.80 -20.93
N SER A 275 -0.64 -21.08 -21.71
CA SER A 275 0.53 -20.21 -21.80
C SER A 275 0.16 -18.87 -22.45
N GLY A 276 0.66 -17.76 -21.94
CA GLY A 276 0.53 -16.48 -22.64
C GLY A 276 0.52 -15.24 -21.76
N THR A 277 0.25 -14.11 -22.40
CA THR A 277 0.12 -12.81 -21.74
C THR A 277 -1.35 -12.50 -21.47
N GLY A 278 -1.63 -11.85 -20.34
CA GLY A 278 -2.94 -11.28 -20.07
C GLY A 278 -3.25 -10.13 -21.03
N HIS A 279 -4.50 -9.65 -20.98
CA HIS A 279 -4.92 -8.45 -21.70
C HIS A 279 -5.56 -7.44 -20.74
N PRO A 280 -5.46 -6.13 -21.04
CA PRO A 280 -6.11 -5.11 -20.23
C PRO A 280 -7.62 -5.33 -20.23
N PHE A 281 -8.22 -5.44 -19.04
CA PHE A 281 -9.67 -5.49 -18.90
C PHE A 281 -10.25 -4.09 -18.77
N THR A 282 -9.51 -3.18 -18.17
CA THR A 282 -9.86 -1.77 -18.03
C THR A 282 -8.82 -0.86 -18.70
N ASP A 283 -9.04 0.45 -18.64
CA ASP A 283 -8.24 1.47 -19.31
C ASP A 283 -7.57 2.42 -18.29
N ASP A 284 -6.65 3.28 -18.75
CA ASP A 284 -5.87 4.21 -17.92
C ASP A 284 -6.68 5.43 -17.40
N THR A 285 -8.01 5.38 -17.39
CA THR A 285 -8.86 6.53 -16.99
C THR A 285 -8.75 6.81 -15.49
N GLY A 286 -8.50 5.79 -14.68
CA GLY A 286 -8.32 5.89 -13.23
C GLY A 286 -7.43 4.77 -12.72
N ASP A 287 -7.14 4.79 -11.43
CA ASP A 287 -6.49 3.68 -10.74
C ASP A 287 -7.54 2.68 -10.27
N GLU A 288 -7.30 1.41 -10.57
CA GLU A 288 -8.30 0.35 -10.52
C GLU A 288 -7.71 -0.91 -9.92
N TRP A 289 -8.28 -1.29 -8.79
CA TRP A 289 -7.84 -2.42 -7.99
C TRP A 289 -9.07 -3.17 -7.46
N TRP A 290 -8.80 -4.30 -6.79
CA TRP A 290 -9.78 -5.17 -6.14
C TRP A 290 -10.97 -5.55 -7.01
N THR A 291 -10.99 -6.80 -7.45
CA THR A 291 -12.08 -7.32 -8.26
C THR A 291 -12.92 -8.32 -7.49
N VAL A 292 -14.16 -8.50 -7.94
CA VAL A 292 -14.99 -9.65 -7.63
C VAL A 292 -15.82 -10.01 -8.87
N TRP A 293 -15.89 -11.31 -9.18
CA TRP A 293 -16.69 -11.83 -10.28
C TRP A 293 -18.15 -11.98 -9.84
N THR A 294 -19.08 -11.68 -10.75
CA THR A 294 -20.46 -12.15 -10.57
C THR A 294 -20.51 -13.67 -10.61
N PRO A 295 -21.43 -14.33 -9.86
CA PRO A 295 -21.50 -15.80 -9.81
C PRO A 295 -21.69 -16.46 -11.18
N ASP A 296 -22.33 -15.75 -12.12
CA ASP A 296 -22.52 -16.20 -13.51
C ASP A 296 -21.27 -16.05 -14.39
N GLY A 297 -20.18 -15.46 -13.88
CA GLY A 297 -18.92 -15.22 -14.58
C GLY A 297 -18.99 -14.16 -15.68
N LYS A 298 -20.11 -13.43 -15.83
CA LYS A 298 -20.32 -12.50 -16.96
C LYS A 298 -19.82 -11.10 -16.71
N ARG A 299 -19.68 -10.69 -15.45
CA ARG A 299 -19.27 -9.33 -15.08
C ARG A 299 -18.21 -9.38 -13.99
N VAL A 300 -17.36 -8.36 -14.00
CA VAL A 300 -16.40 -8.11 -12.93
C VAL A 300 -16.76 -6.76 -12.31
N ILE A 301 -16.91 -6.75 -10.98
CA ILE A 301 -17.03 -5.54 -10.17
C ILE A 301 -15.65 -5.18 -9.65
N PHE A 302 -15.29 -3.91 -9.75
CA PHE A 302 -14.02 -3.36 -9.31
C PHE A 302 -14.22 -1.96 -8.74
N HIS A 303 -13.25 -1.42 -8.02
CA HIS A 303 -13.26 0.01 -7.72
C HIS A 303 -12.44 0.80 -8.73
N SER A 304 -12.73 2.08 -8.89
CA SER A 304 -12.01 2.94 -9.82
C SER A 304 -11.99 4.39 -9.32
N SER A 305 -10.87 5.08 -9.49
CA SER A 305 -10.75 6.53 -9.28
C SER A 305 -11.10 7.36 -10.52
N ARG A 306 -11.73 6.75 -11.54
CA ARG A 306 -12.06 7.40 -12.83
C ARG A 306 -12.90 8.67 -12.74
N ASP A 307 -13.67 8.85 -11.67
CA ASP A 307 -14.46 10.08 -11.45
C ASP A 307 -13.66 11.23 -10.85
N GLY A 308 -12.38 10.97 -10.57
CA GLY A 308 -11.44 11.90 -10.00
C GLY A 308 -11.52 12.01 -8.49
N LYS A 309 -12.65 11.76 -7.81
CA LYS A 309 -12.93 12.19 -6.42
C LYS A 309 -12.65 11.12 -5.35
N SER A 310 -13.06 9.89 -5.62
CA SER A 310 -12.96 8.78 -4.67
C SER A 310 -12.93 7.43 -5.39
N LEU A 311 -12.53 6.37 -4.70
CA LEU A 311 -12.65 5.02 -5.26
C LEU A 311 -14.10 4.56 -5.11
N ASN A 312 -14.87 4.67 -6.19
CA ASN A 312 -16.25 4.16 -6.25
C ASN A 312 -16.29 2.80 -6.94
N LEU A 313 -17.42 2.09 -6.81
CA LEU A 313 -17.61 0.76 -7.38
C LEU A 313 -18.17 0.86 -8.80
N TYR A 314 -17.61 0.07 -9.69
CA TYR A 314 -17.99 -0.04 -11.09
C TYR A 314 -18.07 -1.50 -11.50
N TRP A 315 -18.76 -1.78 -12.59
CA TRP A 315 -18.69 -3.09 -13.22
C TRP A 315 -18.44 -3.00 -14.73
N LYS A 316 -17.96 -4.10 -15.30
CA LYS A 316 -17.80 -4.25 -16.74
C LYS A 316 -18.11 -5.69 -17.16
N SER A 317 -18.66 -5.85 -18.36
CA SER A 317 -18.90 -7.16 -18.95
C SER A 317 -17.58 -7.82 -19.38
N VAL A 318 -17.46 -9.12 -19.16
CA VAL A 318 -16.25 -9.91 -19.46
C VAL A 318 -16.08 -10.12 -20.96
N ASP A 319 -17.16 -10.13 -21.73
CA ASP A 319 -17.14 -10.16 -23.20
C ASP A 319 -16.65 -8.85 -23.84
N GLY A 320 -16.41 -7.81 -23.03
CA GLY A 320 -15.97 -6.50 -23.48
C GLY A 320 -17.07 -5.66 -24.15
N ILE A 321 -18.31 -6.14 -24.21
CA ILE A 321 -19.44 -5.44 -24.83
C ILE A 321 -20.04 -4.47 -23.81
N GLY A 322 -20.23 -3.22 -24.23
CA GLY A 322 -20.86 -2.16 -23.45
C GLY A 322 -19.88 -1.33 -22.62
N GLU A 323 -20.41 -0.27 -22.00
CA GLU A 323 -19.63 0.67 -21.20
C GLU A 323 -19.44 0.19 -19.76
N ILE A 324 -18.43 0.75 -19.09
CA ILE A 324 -18.23 0.57 -17.66
C ILE A 324 -19.31 1.36 -16.91
N VAL A 325 -20.09 0.68 -16.08
CA VAL A 325 -21.22 1.30 -15.35
C VAL A 325 -20.84 1.51 -13.89
N ARG A 326 -21.15 2.69 -13.38
CA ARG A 326 -21.02 3.04 -11.96
C ARG A 326 -22.12 2.37 -11.14
N LEU A 327 -21.74 1.77 -10.02
CA LEU A 327 -22.64 1.13 -9.07
C LEU A 327 -22.91 2.00 -7.84
N THR A 328 -21.96 2.85 -7.45
CA THR A 328 -22.04 3.65 -6.23
C THR A 328 -21.47 5.06 -6.41
N GLU A 329 -21.91 5.97 -5.56
CA GLU A 329 -21.35 7.31 -5.41
C GLU A 329 -21.18 7.63 -3.92
N SER A 330 -19.94 7.76 -3.48
CA SER A 330 -19.56 8.06 -2.10
C SER A 330 -18.36 9.01 -2.08
N ALA A 331 -18.22 9.81 -1.02
CA ALA A 331 -17.00 10.58 -0.77
C ALA A 331 -15.89 9.71 -0.14
N ASN A 332 -16.25 8.52 0.35
CA ASN A 332 -15.34 7.55 0.97
C ASN A 332 -14.81 6.57 -0.08
N ASP A 333 -13.68 5.92 0.23
CA ASP A 333 -13.14 4.86 -0.61
C ASP A 333 -13.90 3.57 -0.44
N GLN A 334 -14.27 2.93 -1.55
CA GLN A 334 -15.00 1.67 -1.54
C GLN A 334 -14.17 0.58 -2.20
N SER A 335 -14.22 -0.65 -1.69
CA SER A 335 -13.53 -1.79 -2.28
C SER A 335 -14.42 -3.03 -2.26
N PRO A 336 -14.67 -3.69 -3.40
CA PRO A 336 -15.54 -4.86 -3.44
C PRO A 336 -14.80 -6.10 -2.93
N TYR A 337 -15.53 -7.01 -2.25
CA TYR A 337 -14.91 -8.19 -1.65
C TYR A 337 -15.63 -9.51 -1.95
N ALA A 338 -16.97 -9.53 -1.95
CA ALA A 338 -17.76 -10.74 -2.18
C ALA A 338 -19.14 -10.42 -2.74
N ILE A 339 -19.70 -11.35 -3.52
CA ILE A 339 -21.11 -11.31 -3.95
C ILE A 339 -21.80 -12.56 -3.36
N SER A 340 -23.06 -12.43 -2.97
CA SER A 340 -23.87 -13.57 -2.54
C SER A 340 -24.00 -14.61 -3.66
N SER A 341 -24.15 -15.89 -3.30
CA SER A 341 -24.25 -16.99 -4.27
C SER A 341 -25.40 -16.82 -5.27
N ASP A 342 -26.47 -16.11 -4.88
CA ASP A 342 -27.62 -15.78 -5.74
C ASP A 342 -27.39 -14.55 -6.64
N GLY A 343 -26.25 -13.87 -6.51
CA GLY A 343 -25.88 -12.71 -7.31
C GLY A 343 -26.56 -11.39 -6.92
N LYS A 344 -27.32 -11.35 -5.82
CA LYS A 344 -28.17 -10.20 -5.48
C LYS A 344 -27.54 -9.16 -4.57
N MET A 345 -26.53 -9.53 -3.79
CA MET A 345 -25.92 -8.67 -2.79
C MET A 345 -24.41 -8.60 -2.98
N LEU A 346 -23.88 -7.39 -3.13
CA LEU A 346 -22.44 -7.11 -3.07
C LEU A 346 -22.07 -6.70 -1.65
N PHE A 347 -21.04 -7.34 -1.10
CA PHE A 347 -20.38 -6.99 0.16
C PHE A 347 -19.07 -6.27 -0.15
N TYR A 348 -18.91 -5.11 0.45
CA TYR A 348 -17.78 -4.24 0.19
C TYR A 348 -17.34 -3.55 1.48
N MET A 349 -16.12 -3.03 1.46
CA MET A 349 -15.60 -2.18 2.53
C MET A 349 -15.77 -0.73 2.11
N GLU A 350 -16.22 0.12 3.01
CA GLU A 350 -16.10 1.57 2.89
C GLU A 350 -15.05 2.09 3.86
N HIS A 351 -14.14 2.94 3.38
CA HIS A 351 -13.02 3.51 4.12
C HIS A 351 -13.16 5.03 4.15
N ASN A 352 -13.45 5.56 5.33
CA ASN A 352 -13.47 6.99 5.58
C ASN A 352 -12.03 7.49 5.77
N ARG A 353 -11.55 8.26 4.80
CA ARG A 353 -10.16 8.73 4.76
C ARG A 353 -9.81 9.72 5.86
N LEU A 354 -10.79 10.48 6.37
CA LEU A 354 -10.56 11.51 7.38
C LEU A 354 -10.35 10.91 8.77
N THR A 355 -11.11 9.86 9.08
CA THR A 355 -11.02 9.15 10.36
C THR A 355 -10.15 7.90 10.28
N SER A 356 -9.75 7.49 9.07
CA SER A 356 -9.15 6.19 8.76
C SER A 356 -10.04 4.98 9.14
N ASN A 357 -11.34 5.21 9.39
CA ASN A 357 -12.26 4.14 9.77
C ASN A 357 -12.63 3.26 8.57
N LYS A 358 -12.78 1.95 8.80
CA LYS A 358 -13.21 1.00 7.76
C LYS A 358 -14.41 0.24 8.29
N ASP A 359 -15.48 0.26 7.51
CA ASP A 359 -16.73 -0.40 7.85
C ASP A 359 -17.14 -1.34 6.71
N ILE A 360 -17.90 -2.38 7.04
CA ILE A 360 -18.45 -3.31 6.04
C ILE A 360 -19.84 -2.84 5.64
N TRP A 361 -20.06 -2.75 4.35
CA TRP A 361 -21.30 -2.31 3.73
C TRP A 361 -21.84 -3.36 2.76
N VAL A 362 -23.11 -3.23 2.43
CA VAL A 362 -23.79 -4.04 1.42
C VAL A 362 -24.54 -3.19 0.41
N LEU A 363 -24.54 -3.66 -0.83
CA LEU A 363 -25.20 -3.05 -1.97
C LEU A 363 -26.11 -4.10 -2.63
N PRO A 364 -27.44 -3.90 -2.67
CA PRO A 364 -28.31 -4.65 -3.57
C PRO A 364 -27.89 -4.42 -5.03
N LEU A 365 -27.78 -5.49 -5.82
CA LEU A 365 -27.45 -5.41 -7.25
C LEU A 365 -28.69 -5.37 -8.16
N GLU A 366 -29.86 -5.57 -7.57
CA GLU A 366 -31.19 -5.47 -8.18
C GLU A 366 -32.03 -4.41 -7.43
N GLY A 367 -33.09 -3.91 -8.06
CA GLY A 367 -33.98 -2.92 -7.45
C GLY A 367 -33.35 -1.53 -7.32
N ASP A 368 -33.53 -0.88 -6.18
CA ASP A 368 -33.13 0.51 -5.91
C ASP A 368 -31.61 0.71 -5.76
N ARG A 369 -30.84 -0.37 -5.61
CA ARG A 369 -29.38 -0.38 -5.43
C ARG A 369 -28.89 0.61 -4.37
N THR A 370 -29.64 0.76 -3.28
CA THR A 370 -29.25 1.68 -2.20
C THR A 370 -28.18 1.01 -1.32
N PRO A 371 -26.96 1.57 -1.19
CA PRO A 371 -25.96 1.03 -0.29
C PRO A 371 -26.35 1.25 1.18
N ARG A 372 -26.05 0.28 2.05
CA ARG A 372 -26.34 0.35 3.48
C ARG A 372 -25.21 -0.22 4.33
N PRO A 373 -24.94 0.35 5.52
CA PRO A 373 -23.96 -0.21 6.43
C PRO A 373 -24.44 -1.59 6.90
N LEU A 374 -23.52 -2.55 6.96
CA LEU A 374 -23.77 -3.90 7.47
C LEU A 374 -23.14 -4.11 8.84
N LEU A 375 -21.87 -3.74 8.99
CA LEU A 375 -21.14 -3.78 10.25
C LEU A 375 -20.31 -2.51 10.36
N GLN A 376 -20.63 -1.72 11.38
CA GLN A 376 -20.01 -0.44 11.67
C GLN A 376 -19.82 -0.34 13.18
N THR A 377 -18.58 -0.47 13.62
CA THR A 377 -18.23 -0.38 15.05
C THR A 377 -17.05 0.59 15.24
N PRO A 378 -16.59 0.83 16.48
CA PRO A 378 -15.35 1.58 16.71
C PRO A 378 -14.08 0.88 16.20
N ALA A 379 -14.15 -0.43 15.95
CA ALA A 379 -13.05 -1.19 15.34
C ALA A 379 -13.06 -1.02 13.81
N GLN A 380 -11.94 -1.29 13.15
CA GLN A 380 -11.87 -1.34 11.70
C GLN A 380 -12.31 -2.73 11.21
N GLU A 381 -13.30 -2.77 10.33
CA GLU A 381 -13.77 -3.99 9.68
C GLU A 381 -13.56 -3.98 8.17
N PHE A 382 -13.02 -5.08 7.64
CA PHE A 382 -12.79 -5.23 6.19
C PHE A 382 -12.69 -6.70 5.78
N GLY A 383 -12.53 -6.96 4.49
CA GLY A 383 -12.38 -8.33 4.01
C GLY A 383 -13.63 -9.22 4.07
N PRO A 384 -14.88 -8.72 3.90
CA PRO A 384 -16.06 -9.56 4.06
C PRO A 384 -16.13 -10.68 3.00
N THR A 385 -16.46 -11.89 3.43
CA THR A 385 -16.79 -13.00 2.55
C THR A 385 -17.98 -13.78 3.12
N LEU A 386 -18.95 -14.08 2.27
CA LEU A 386 -20.15 -14.81 2.64
C LEU A 386 -19.94 -16.30 2.38
N SER A 387 -20.40 -17.16 3.29
CA SER A 387 -20.42 -18.60 3.09
C SER A 387 -21.33 -18.96 1.89
N PRO A 388 -21.06 -20.07 1.19
CA PRO A 388 -21.85 -20.46 0.02
C PRO A 388 -23.36 -20.63 0.30
N ASP A 389 -23.70 -21.06 1.51
CA ASP A 389 -25.08 -21.21 2.00
C ASP A 389 -25.74 -19.89 2.46
N GLY A 390 -24.99 -18.79 2.44
CA GLY A 390 -25.47 -17.45 2.82
C GLY A 390 -25.69 -17.25 4.32
N ARG A 391 -25.27 -18.17 5.19
CA ARG A 391 -25.57 -18.10 6.64
C ARG A 391 -24.47 -17.47 7.49
N TRP A 392 -23.26 -17.32 6.96
CA TRP A 392 -22.10 -16.87 7.71
C TRP A 392 -21.29 -15.82 6.95
N LEU A 393 -21.01 -14.71 7.63
CA LEU A 393 -20.11 -13.66 7.15
C LEU A 393 -18.76 -13.81 7.87
N ALA A 394 -17.70 -14.13 7.13
CA ALA A 394 -16.35 -14.02 7.64
C ALA A 394 -15.76 -12.64 7.28
N TYR A 395 -14.97 -12.06 8.17
CA TYR A 395 -14.37 -10.74 8.00
C TYR A 395 -13.14 -10.58 8.88
N VAL A 396 -12.40 -9.49 8.69
CA VAL A 396 -11.26 -9.10 9.53
C VAL A 396 -11.69 -7.94 10.40
N SER A 397 -11.32 -7.97 11.68
CA SER A 397 -11.48 -6.84 12.60
C SER A 397 -10.25 -6.65 13.49
N ASP A 398 -9.98 -5.41 13.89
CA ASP A 398 -8.96 -5.06 14.87
C ASP A 398 -9.51 -4.83 16.29
N GLU A 399 -10.73 -5.28 16.59
CA GLU A 399 -11.40 -5.11 17.90
C GLU A 399 -10.58 -5.62 19.11
N THR A 400 -9.56 -6.46 18.89
CA THR A 400 -8.64 -6.95 19.93
C THR A 400 -7.31 -6.20 19.98
N GLY A 401 -7.20 -5.07 19.27
CA GLY A 401 -5.97 -4.30 19.09
C GLY A 401 -5.04 -4.85 18.00
N ARG A 402 -5.46 -5.90 17.28
CA ARG A 402 -4.75 -6.50 16.15
C ARG A 402 -5.73 -7.12 15.17
N GLN A 403 -5.34 -7.21 13.90
CA GLN A 403 -6.16 -7.81 12.85
C GLN A 403 -6.36 -9.30 13.09
N GLU A 404 -7.59 -9.72 13.34
CA GLU A 404 -8.00 -11.10 13.51
C GLU A 404 -9.19 -11.43 12.59
N VAL A 405 -9.35 -12.71 12.26
CA VAL A 405 -10.48 -13.22 11.48
C VAL A 405 -11.64 -13.54 12.42
N TYR A 406 -12.83 -13.09 12.03
CA TYR A 406 -14.09 -13.31 12.73
C TYR A 406 -15.12 -13.90 11.78
N VAL A 407 -16.09 -14.61 12.35
CA VAL A 407 -17.28 -15.12 11.67
C VAL A 407 -18.52 -14.67 12.42
N ARG A 408 -19.51 -14.16 11.71
CA ARG A 408 -20.83 -13.80 12.23
C ARG A 408 -21.94 -14.54 11.52
N ASN A 409 -23.03 -14.87 12.21
CA ASN A 409 -24.22 -15.34 11.51
C ASN A 409 -24.79 -14.21 10.65
N TYR A 410 -25.25 -14.50 9.46
CA TYR A 410 -25.85 -13.54 8.54
C TYR A 410 -27.27 -14.02 8.20
N PRO A 411 -28.27 -13.12 8.11
CA PRO A 411 -28.17 -11.65 8.14
C PRO A 411 -28.21 -10.99 9.52
N ASP A 412 -28.50 -11.72 10.61
CA ASP A 412 -28.79 -11.07 11.91
C ASP A 412 -27.55 -10.54 12.66
N LEU A 413 -26.35 -11.02 12.33
CA LEU A 413 -25.05 -10.58 12.87
C LEU A 413 -24.85 -10.69 14.40
N GLY A 414 -25.82 -11.25 15.14
CA GLY A 414 -25.82 -11.30 16.60
C GLY A 414 -24.85 -12.31 17.23
N ARG A 415 -24.53 -13.38 16.52
CA ARG A 415 -23.57 -14.40 16.94
C ARG A 415 -22.21 -14.09 16.35
N VAL A 416 -21.20 -13.92 17.19
CA VAL A 416 -19.80 -13.64 16.80
C VAL A 416 -18.90 -14.79 17.23
N ILE A 417 -18.02 -15.24 16.34
CA ILE A 417 -17.02 -16.27 16.61
C ILE A 417 -15.65 -15.73 16.17
N LYS A 418 -14.70 -15.66 17.11
CA LYS A 418 -13.31 -15.32 16.82
C LYS A 418 -12.59 -16.56 16.28
N ILE A 419 -12.08 -16.48 15.06
CA ILE A 419 -11.42 -17.60 14.37
C ILE A 419 -9.92 -17.62 14.64
N SER A 420 -9.24 -16.48 14.60
CA SER A 420 -7.81 -16.39 14.85
C SER A 420 -7.50 -15.62 16.14
N SER A 421 -6.37 -15.94 16.79
CA SER A 421 -5.90 -15.26 18.01
C SER A 421 -4.45 -14.76 17.93
N GLU A 422 -3.74 -15.09 16.86
CA GLU A 422 -2.34 -14.71 16.62
C GLU A 422 -2.17 -13.89 15.34
N GLY A 423 -3.27 -13.30 14.86
CA GLY A 423 -3.33 -12.49 13.66
C GLY A 423 -3.98 -13.26 12.53
N GLY A 424 -4.70 -12.57 11.66
CA GLY A 424 -5.33 -13.18 10.51
C GLY A 424 -5.91 -12.17 9.54
N VAL A 425 -5.73 -12.42 8.24
CA VAL A 425 -6.27 -11.58 7.16
C VAL A 425 -6.75 -12.43 5.98
N SER A 426 -7.48 -11.78 5.06
CA SER A 426 -7.91 -12.36 3.79
C SER A 426 -8.71 -13.67 3.95
N PRO A 427 -9.81 -13.69 4.74
CA PRO A 427 -10.64 -14.86 4.90
C PRO A 427 -11.31 -15.25 3.57
N MET A 428 -11.54 -16.54 3.36
CA MET A 428 -12.22 -17.08 2.19
C MET A 428 -12.83 -18.45 2.49
N TRP A 429 -14.12 -18.60 2.21
CA TRP A 429 -14.80 -19.89 2.32
C TRP A 429 -14.41 -20.83 1.17
N SER A 430 -14.30 -22.12 1.47
CA SER A 430 -14.36 -23.18 0.45
C SER A 430 -15.69 -23.12 -0.31
N SER A 431 -15.72 -23.59 -1.55
CA SER A 431 -16.95 -23.69 -2.36
C SER A 431 -18.03 -24.57 -1.72
N ALA A 432 -17.64 -25.59 -0.95
CA ALA A 432 -18.55 -26.44 -0.19
C ALA A 432 -19.03 -25.83 1.14
N GLY A 433 -18.38 -24.75 1.61
CA GLY A 433 -18.67 -24.08 2.87
C GLY A 433 -18.21 -24.83 4.13
N ASP A 434 -17.43 -25.89 3.98
CA ASP A 434 -16.94 -26.75 5.07
C ASP A 434 -15.57 -26.33 5.62
N TYR A 435 -14.86 -25.44 4.93
CA TYR A 435 -13.63 -24.82 5.41
C TYR A 435 -13.65 -23.30 5.23
N LEU A 436 -12.99 -22.62 6.16
CA LEU A 436 -12.58 -21.23 6.05
C LEU A 436 -11.05 -21.16 6.00
N TYR A 437 -10.51 -20.54 4.95
CA TYR A 437 -9.09 -20.31 4.76
C TYR A 437 -8.73 -18.87 5.07
N PHE A 438 -7.52 -18.62 5.57
CA PHE A 438 -7.01 -17.27 5.82
C PHE A 438 -5.47 -17.23 5.88
N ARG A 439 -4.90 -16.03 5.82
CA ARG A 439 -3.45 -15.80 5.94
C ARG A 439 -3.09 -15.35 7.34
N GLN A 440 -2.01 -15.90 7.89
CA GLN A 440 -1.39 -15.46 9.15
C GLN A 440 0.11 -15.29 8.93
N GLY A 441 0.55 -14.07 8.62
CA GLY A 441 1.91 -13.82 8.16
C GLY A 441 2.22 -14.67 6.91
N ARG A 442 3.28 -15.49 6.99
CA ARG A 442 3.69 -16.41 5.92
C ARG A 442 2.83 -17.68 5.80
N LYS A 443 2.01 -17.95 6.81
CA LYS A 443 1.23 -19.18 6.92
C LYS A 443 -0.09 -19.05 6.18
N MET A 444 -0.43 -20.11 5.46
CA MET A 444 -1.78 -20.37 4.99
C MET A 444 -2.48 -21.23 6.03
N MET A 445 -3.63 -20.76 6.51
CA MET A 445 -4.39 -21.38 7.58
C MET A 445 -5.70 -21.94 7.05
N ALA A 446 -6.17 -23.02 7.65
CA ALA A 446 -7.49 -23.58 7.42
C ALA A 446 -8.20 -23.88 8.75
N VAL A 447 -9.50 -23.63 8.80
CA VAL A 447 -10.37 -24.10 9.88
C VAL A 447 -11.56 -24.84 9.28
N SER A 448 -11.80 -26.07 9.75
CA SER A 448 -13.02 -26.80 9.41
C SER A 448 -14.22 -26.11 10.04
N PHE A 449 -15.34 -26.02 9.34
CA PHE A 449 -16.51 -25.27 9.76
C PHE A 449 -17.80 -26.08 9.55
N LEU A 450 -18.02 -27.10 10.41
CA LEU A 450 -19.19 -27.99 10.34
C LEU A 450 -19.55 -28.55 11.73
N PRO A 451 -20.70 -28.23 12.35
CA PRO A 451 -21.53 -27.01 12.22
C PRO A 451 -20.93 -25.81 12.98
N GLU A 452 -19.85 -26.06 13.70
CA GLU A 452 -19.08 -25.10 14.51
C GLU A 452 -17.64 -25.08 13.98
N PRO A 453 -16.90 -23.98 14.16
CA PRO A 453 -15.50 -23.93 13.78
C PRO A 453 -14.67 -24.88 14.64
N GLY A 454 -13.77 -25.62 13.98
CA GLY A 454 -12.69 -26.34 14.62
C GLY A 454 -11.55 -25.41 15.05
N ILE A 455 -10.41 -26.01 15.40
CA ILE A 455 -9.19 -25.26 15.70
C ILE A 455 -8.47 -24.94 14.38
N PRO A 456 -8.05 -23.69 14.12
CA PRO A 456 -7.24 -23.35 12.96
C PRO A 456 -5.94 -24.16 12.89
N LYS A 457 -5.60 -24.63 11.70
CA LYS A 457 -4.38 -25.40 11.41
C LYS A 457 -3.60 -24.74 10.28
N VAL A 458 -2.28 -24.85 10.35
CA VAL A 458 -1.40 -24.46 9.24
C VAL A 458 -1.53 -25.51 8.14
N LEU A 459 -1.82 -25.07 6.91
CA LEU A 459 -1.71 -25.90 5.71
C LEU A 459 -0.25 -25.93 5.25
N PHE A 460 0.31 -24.75 5.00
CA PHE A 460 1.71 -24.56 4.61
C PHE A 460 2.22 -23.18 5.01
N GLU A 461 3.54 -22.99 4.92
CA GLU A 461 4.21 -21.70 5.09
C GLU A 461 5.09 -21.41 3.88
N GLY A 462 5.06 -20.19 3.36
CA GLY A 462 5.88 -19.82 2.21
C GLY A 462 6.00 -18.32 1.98
N ASP A 463 7.03 -17.93 1.23
CA ASP A 463 7.34 -16.55 0.85
C ASP A 463 6.47 -16.12 -0.34
N PHE A 464 5.17 -15.98 -0.06
CA PHE A 464 4.19 -15.37 -0.94
C PHE A 464 3.97 -13.92 -0.53
N VAL A 465 3.48 -13.09 -1.45
CA VAL A 465 3.32 -11.65 -1.22
C VAL A 465 2.51 -11.36 0.05
N LEU A 466 3.21 -10.85 1.07
CA LEU A 466 2.67 -10.42 2.36
C LEU A 466 2.28 -8.94 2.28
N GLY A 467 1.39 -8.58 1.36
CA GLY A 467 1.09 -7.18 1.10
C GLY A 467 0.68 -6.35 2.33
N HIS A 468 0.83 -5.04 2.18
CA HIS A 468 0.48 -4.04 3.20
C HIS A 468 -0.96 -3.50 3.05
N ARG A 469 -1.66 -3.84 1.96
CA ARG A 469 -3.01 -3.34 1.65
C ARG A 469 -4.12 -4.37 1.84
N TRP A 470 -5.30 -3.90 2.25
CA TRP A 470 -6.46 -4.70 2.65
C TRP A 470 -7.01 -5.47 1.44
N GLY A 471 -6.99 -6.81 1.40
CA GLY A 471 -7.43 -7.54 0.20
C GLY A 471 -7.09 -9.03 0.19
N ARG A 472 -7.81 -9.83 -0.61
CA ARG A 472 -7.42 -11.22 -0.90
C ARG A 472 -6.38 -11.26 -2.02
N ARG A 473 -5.33 -12.05 -1.82
CA ARG A 473 -4.13 -12.20 -2.70
C ARG A 473 -3.97 -13.60 -3.27
N TYR A 474 -4.96 -14.42 -2.97
CA TYR A 474 -5.07 -15.78 -3.40
C TYR A 474 -6.55 -16.05 -3.69
N ASP A 475 -6.83 -17.08 -4.47
CA ASP A 475 -8.18 -17.58 -4.64
C ASP A 475 -8.14 -19.10 -4.80
N LEU A 476 -9.23 -19.79 -4.45
CA LEU A 476 -9.29 -21.25 -4.52
C LEU A 476 -9.77 -21.70 -5.91
N SER A 477 -9.13 -22.73 -6.45
CA SER A 477 -9.61 -23.38 -7.67
C SER A 477 -11.05 -23.91 -7.49
N PRO A 478 -11.90 -23.93 -8.53
CA PRO A 478 -13.28 -24.39 -8.39
C PRO A 478 -13.42 -25.83 -7.87
N ASP A 479 -12.41 -26.67 -8.14
CA ASP A 479 -12.34 -28.06 -7.64
C ASP A 479 -11.89 -28.17 -6.17
N GLY A 480 -11.52 -27.05 -5.54
CA GLY A 480 -11.17 -26.98 -4.13
C GLY A 480 -9.82 -27.58 -3.76
N LYS A 481 -8.89 -27.77 -4.71
CA LYS A 481 -7.63 -28.51 -4.46
C LYS A 481 -6.38 -27.65 -4.34
N ARG A 482 -6.39 -26.42 -4.86
CA ARG A 482 -5.20 -25.56 -4.92
C ARG A 482 -5.56 -24.08 -4.92
N PHE A 483 -4.66 -23.26 -4.43
CA PHE A 483 -4.77 -21.81 -4.46
C PHE A 483 -4.02 -21.24 -5.65
N LEU A 484 -4.63 -20.30 -6.37
CA LEU A 484 -3.87 -19.38 -7.23
C LEU A 484 -3.27 -18.29 -6.34
N MET A 485 -1.97 -18.06 -6.42
CA MET A 485 -1.24 -17.12 -5.57
C MET A 485 -0.24 -16.27 -6.36
N ILE A 486 0.10 -15.10 -5.81
CA ILE A 486 1.18 -14.23 -6.30
C ILE A 486 2.44 -14.48 -5.47
N ARG A 487 3.58 -14.66 -6.14
CA ARG A 487 4.90 -14.87 -5.56
C ARG A 487 5.87 -13.74 -5.97
N GLU A 488 6.78 -13.37 -5.06
CA GLU A 488 7.89 -12.45 -5.33
C GLU A 488 9.02 -13.06 -6.15
#